data_AF-A0A3S3QYX1-F1
#
_entry.id   AF-A0A3S3QYX1-F1
#
_cell.length_a   1.000
_cell.length_b   1.000
_cell.length_c   1.000
_cell.angle_alpha   90.00
_cell.angle_beta   90.00
_cell.angle_gamma   90.00
#
_symmetry.space_group_name_H-M   'P 1'
#
loop_
_entity.id
_entity.type
_entity.pdbx_description
1 polymer ?
#
loop_
_entity_poly.entity_id
_entity_poly.type
_entity_poly.pdbx_seq_one_letter_code
_entity_poly.pdbx_strand_id
1 'polypeptide(L)'
;MSELPWMPVYIGTETALTGHLSPEEFGCYERLRRHWWQHGSLPEDATRLMRITGVDPDKWEDVAKAIGPLMSDSIRRLDDERSGAAAKREKKVAAGRKGAEAKWRPHGRTISDANGTTMADASDEMANASFCQWPSPSASPSESSLREEKEEGLEPARERQPNVLLMSMDEVKEHLRETGALADDEFGGL
;
A
#
# COMPACT_ATOMS: atom_id res chain seq x y z
N MET A 1 -17.45 13.11 7.70
CA MET A 1 -16.07 12.58 7.73
C MET A 1 -16.13 11.20 8.38
N SER A 2 -15.39 10.21 7.89
CA SER A 2 -15.35 8.90 8.54
C SER A 2 -14.69 9.02 9.92
N GLU A 3 -15.28 8.40 10.95
CA GLU A 3 -14.77 8.44 12.33
C GLU A 3 -13.39 7.74 12.46
N LEU A 4 -13.06 6.88 11.49
CA LEU A 4 -11.87 6.03 11.50
C LEU A 4 -11.06 6.23 10.20
N PRO A 5 -9.74 6.47 10.30
CA PRO A 5 -8.90 6.82 9.15
C PRO A 5 -8.44 5.62 8.30
N TRP A 6 -8.39 4.40 8.85
CA TRP A 6 -7.92 3.20 8.14
C TRP A 6 -8.63 1.95 8.67
N MET A 7 -8.74 0.90 7.85
CA MET A 7 -9.32 -0.40 8.19
C MET A 7 -8.23 -1.49 8.17
N PRO A 8 -8.02 -2.26 9.25
CA PRO A 8 -7.12 -3.42 9.22
C PRO A 8 -7.66 -4.52 8.32
N VAL A 9 -6.79 -5.14 7.53
CA VAL A 9 -7.11 -6.31 6.70
C VAL A 9 -5.98 -7.33 6.81
N TYR A 10 -6.31 -8.52 7.28
CA TYR A 10 -5.36 -9.62 7.44
C TYR A 10 -5.41 -10.54 6.23
N ILE A 11 -4.56 -10.28 5.23
CA ILE A 11 -4.61 -10.95 3.92
C ILE A 11 -4.65 -12.48 4.02
N GLY A 12 -3.86 -13.09 4.93
CA GLY A 12 -3.86 -14.55 5.09
C GLY A 12 -5.20 -15.11 5.58
N THR A 13 -5.82 -14.44 6.56
CA THR A 13 -7.14 -14.82 7.07
C THR A 13 -8.23 -14.56 6.05
N GLU A 14 -8.17 -13.42 5.35
CA GLU A 14 -9.13 -13.09 4.31
C GLU A 14 -9.09 -14.09 3.17
N THR A 15 -7.91 -14.36 2.60
CA THR A 15 -7.77 -15.32 1.50
C THR A 15 -8.23 -16.73 1.91
N ALA A 16 -7.99 -17.15 3.15
CA ALA A 16 -8.48 -18.43 3.66
C ALA A 16 -10.01 -18.48 3.76
N LEU A 17 -10.64 -17.37 4.13
CA LEU A 17 -12.10 -17.27 4.25
C LEU A 17 -12.80 -17.11 2.90
N THR A 18 -12.22 -16.33 1.98
CA THR A 18 -12.87 -15.96 0.72
C THR A 18 -12.40 -16.78 -0.47
N GLY A 19 -11.50 -17.75 -0.28
CA GLY A 19 -10.92 -18.53 -1.38
C GLY A 19 -11.93 -19.37 -2.18
N HIS A 20 -13.14 -19.58 -1.65
CA HIS A 20 -14.22 -20.28 -2.35
C HIS A 20 -15.20 -19.35 -3.08
N LEU A 21 -15.05 -18.03 -2.93
CA LEU A 21 -15.92 -17.05 -3.58
C LEU A 21 -15.43 -16.75 -5.00
N SER A 22 -16.37 -16.51 -5.89
CA SER A 22 -16.12 -15.92 -7.20
C SER A 22 -15.64 -14.46 -7.07
N PRO A 23 -15.00 -13.89 -8.11
CA PRO A 23 -14.55 -12.50 -8.08
C PRO A 23 -15.69 -11.49 -7.84
N GLU A 24 -16.89 -11.79 -8.36
CA GLU A 24 -18.08 -10.96 -8.19
C GLU A 24 -18.59 -11.00 -6.74
N GLU A 25 -18.70 -12.19 -6.16
CA GLU A 25 -19.09 -12.40 -4.76
C GLU A 25 -18.07 -11.78 -3.79
N PHE A 26 -16.77 -11.95 -4.06
CA PHE A 26 -15.70 -11.35 -3.28
C PHE A 26 -15.76 -9.82 -3.31
N GLY A 27 -15.99 -9.22 -4.48
CA GLY A 27 -16.18 -7.78 -4.62
C GLY A 27 -17.37 -7.27 -3.80
N CYS A 28 -18.49 -8.00 -3.82
CA CYS A 28 -19.68 -7.68 -3.04
C CYS A 28 -19.40 -7.76 -1.52
N TYR A 29 -18.79 -8.85 -1.07
CA TYR A 29 -18.38 -9.07 0.31
C TYR A 29 -17.50 -7.91 0.83
N GLU A 30 -16.48 -7.53 0.05
CA GLU A 30 -15.56 -6.46 0.39
C GLU A 30 -16.23 -5.07 0.45
N ARG A 31 -17.15 -4.77 -0.47
CA ARG A 31 -17.89 -3.51 -0.46
C ARG A 31 -18.78 -3.39 0.78
N LEU A 32 -19.44 -4.47 1.18
CA LEU A 32 -20.27 -4.49 2.40
C LEU A 32 -19.43 -4.31 3.66
N ARG A 33 -18.27 -4.98 3.76
CA ARG A 33 -17.35 -4.79 4.90
C ARG A 33 -16.86 -3.36 5.02
N ARG A 34 -16.48 -2.73 3.91
CA ARG A 34 -16.02 -1.33 3.89
C ARG A 34 -17.15 -0.38 4.28
N HIS A 35 -18.37 -0.64 3.81
CA HIS A 35 -19.54 0.11 4.23
C HIS A 35 -19.79 -0.03 5.74
N TRP A 36 -19.73 -1.26 6.27
CA TRP A 36 -19.84 -1.50 7.70
C TRP A 36 -18.74 -0.78 8.50
N TRP A 37 -17.50 -0.79 8.03
CA TRP A 37 -16.40 -0.09 8.70
C TRP A 37 -16.66 1.42 8.82
N GLN A 38 -17.13 2.03 7.73
CA GLN A 38 -17.41 3.47 7.68
C GLN A 38 -18.63 3.85 8.53
N HIS A 39 -19.72 3.09 8.43
CA HIS A 39 -21.02 3.49 9.01
C HIS A 39 -21.34 2.77 10.33
N GLY A 40 -20.82 1.58 10.55
CA GLY A 40 -21.15 0.73 11.70
C GLY A 40 -22.48 0.01 11.60
N SER A 41 -23.10 0.06 10.44
CA SER A 41 -24.39 -0.56 10.18
C SER A 41 -24.53 -0.93 8.71
N LEU A 42 -25.36 -1.92 8.44
CA LEU A 42 -25.79 -2.29 7.10
C LEU A 42 -27.31 -2.10 6.99
N PRO A 43 -27.81 -1.62 5.84
CA PRO A 43 -29.25 -1.58 5.60
C PRO A 43 -29.86 -2.99 5.59
N GLU A 44 -31.07 -3.14 6.13
CA GLU A 44 -31.84 -4.39 6.05
C GLU A 44 -32.49 -4.59 4.66
N ASP A 45 -32.62 -3.52 3.89
CA ASP A 45 -33.24 -3.50 2.58
C ASP A 45 -32.30 -4.04 1.50
N ALA A 46 -32.70 -5.15 0.86
CA ALA A 46 -31.97 -5.78 -0.23
C ALA A 46 -31.64 -4.79 -1.37
N THR A 47 -32.54 -3.87 -1.70
CA THR A 47 -32.29 -2.91 -2.78
C THR A 47 -31.17 -1.93 -2.45
N ARG A 48 -31.02 -1.57 -1.16
CA ARG A 48 -29.91 -0.74 -0.69
C ARG A 48 -28.61 -1.52 -0.66
N LEU A 49 -28.65 -2.76 -0.22
CA LEU A 49 -27.48 -3.64 -0.24
C LEU A 49 -26.95 -3.82 -1.65
N MET A 50 -27.83 -4.08 -2.63
CA MET A 50 -27.47 -4.16 -4.05
C MET A 50 -26.83 -2.87 -4.58
N ARG A 51 -27.31 -1.69 -4.15
CA ARG A 51 -26.69 -0.41 -4.52
C ARG A 51 -25.29 -0.25 -3.94
N ILE A 52 -25.06 -0.73 -2.72
CA ILE A 52 -23.75 -0.68 -2.07
C ILE A 52 -22.78 -1.62 -2.76
N THR A 53 -23.21 -2.84 -3.08
CA THR A 53 -22.40 -3.86 -3.75
C THR A 53 -22.26 -3.63 -5.25
N GLY A 54 -23.20 -2.91 -5.86
CA GLY A 54 -23.27 -2.66 -7.30
C GLY A 54 -23.53 -3.92 -8.12
N VAL A 55 -24.23 -4.90 -7.55
CA VAL A 55 -24.56 -6.17 -8.24
C VAL A 55 -25.92 -6.09 -8.91
N ASP A 56 -26.08 -6.83 -10.01
CA ASP A 56 -27.35 -6.90 -10.72
C ASP A 56 -28.44 -7.59 -9.89
N PRO A 57 -29.72 -7.15 -9.99
CA PRO A 57 -30.83 -7.75 -9.25
C PRO A 57 -30.94 -9.26 -9.43
N ASP A 58 -30.71 -9.73 -10.66
CA ASP A 58 -30.88 -11.13 -11.03
C ASP A 58 -29.83 -12.04 -10.37
N LYS A 59 -28.68 -11.49 -9.98
CA LYS A 59 -27.58 -12.22 -9.34
C LYS A 59 -27.53 -12.04 -7.83
N TRP A 60 -28.29 -11.08 -7.28
CA TRP A 60 -28.20 -10.71 -5.88
C TRP A 60 -28.49 -11.89 -4.94
N GLU A 61 -29.48 -12.72 -5.26
CA GLU A 61 -29.84 -13.85 -4.39
C GLU A 61 -28.71 -14.88 -4.26
N ASP A 62 -28.06 -15.23 -5.38
CA ASP A 62 -26.93 -16.16 -5.40
C ASP A 62 -25.75 -15.60 -4.60
N VAL A 63 -25.41 -14.33 -4.84
CA VAL A 63 -24.32 -13.64 -4.15
C VAL A 63 -24.62 -13.52 -2.65
N ALA A 64 -25.84 -13.13 -2.27
CA ALA A 64 -26.27 -13.00 -0.87
C ALA A 64 -26.18 -14.34 -0.13
N LYS A 65 -26.52 -15.44 -0.80
CA LYS A 65 -26.40 -16.80 -0.27
C LYS A 65 -24.95 -17.22 -0.06
N ALA A 66 -24.05 -16.87 -0.99
CA ALA A 66 -22.62 -17.17 -0.87
C ALA A 66 -21.94 -16.38 0.25
N ILE A 67 -22.22 -15.08 0.36
CA ILE A 67 -21.54 -14.19 1.33
C ILE A 67 -22.20 -14.19 2.71
N GLY A 68 -23.49 -14.50 2.82
CA GLY A 68 -24.27 -14.44 4.06
C GLY A 68 -23.64 -15.19 5.24
N PRO A 69 -23.18 -16.46 5.07
CA PRO A 69 -22.52 -17.22 6.13
C PRO A 69 -21.24 -16.55 6.66
N LEU A 70 -20.48 -15.88 5.78
CA LEU A 70 -19.23 -15.21 6.13
C LEU A 70 -19.48 -13.88 6.85
N MET A 71 -20.62 -13.24 6.55
CA MET A 71 -20.86 -11.85 6.92
C MET A 71 -21.07 -11.65 8.42
N SER A 72 -21.73 -12.59 9.09
CA SER A 72 -22.01 -12.47 10.54
C SER A 72 -20.72 -12.47 11.36
N ASP A 73 -19.78 -13.38 11.05
CA ASP A 73 -18.52 -13.46 11.79
C ASP A 73 -17.53 -12.37 11.36
N SER A 74 -17.52 -11.96 10.08
CA SER A 74 -16.68 -10.87 9.61
C SER A 74 -17.08 -9.53 10.23
N ILE A 75 -18.39 -9.25 10.34
CA ILE A 75 -18.91 -8.06 11.01
C ILE A 75 -18.51 -8.03 12.48
N ARG A 76 -18.65 -9.15 13.20
CA ARG A 76 -18.28 -9.24 14.62
C ARG A 76 -16.80 -8.91 14.82
N ARG A 77 -15.92 -9.50 14.02
CA ARG A 77 -14.47 -9.22 14.07
C ARG A 77 -14.15 -7.76 13.73
N LEU A 78 -14.81 -7.20 12.70
CA LEU A 78 -14.67 -5.80 12.34
C LEU A 78 -15.14 -4.86 13.46
N ASP A 79 -16.18 -5.22 14.21
CA ASP A 79 -16.71 -4.39 15.31
C ASP A 79 -15.72 -4.34 16.49
N ASP A 80 -15.08 -5.47 16.81
CA ASP A 80 -13.99 -5.54 17.79
C ASP A 80 -12.80 -4.65 17.36
N GLU A 81 -12.42 -4.70 16.08
CA GLU A 81 -11.36 -3.86 15.52
C GLU A 81 -11.74 -2.37 15.52
N ARG A 82 -13.00 -2.07 15.21
CA ARG A 82 -13.56 -0.72 15.14
C ARG A 82 -13.60 -0.07 16.52
N SER A 83 -14.09 -0.79 17.53
CA SER A 83 -14.11 -0.33 18.91
C SER A 83 -12.67 -0.11 19.44
N GLY A 84 -11.74 -1.01 19.13
CA GLY A 84 -10.32 -0.85 19.46
C GLY A 84 -9.68 0.36 18.77
N ALA A 85 -10.00 0.62 17.51
CA ALA A 85 -9.51 1.77 16.76
C ALA A 85 -10.11 3.09 17.29
N ALA A 86 -11.39 3.10 17.64
CA ALA A 86 -12.05 4.25 18.27
C ALA A 86 -11.40 4.60 19.62
N ALA A 87 -11.15 3.60 20.48
CA ALA A 87 -10.46 3.80 21.76
C ALA A 87 -9.03 4.34 21.59
N LYS A 88 -8.29 3.86 20.58
CA LYS A 88 -6.94 4.39 20.25
C LYS A 88 -7.01 5.83 19.77
N ARG A 89 -8.00 6.18 18.94
CA ARG A 89 -8.23 7.56 18.48
C ARG A 89 -8.53 8.47 19.66
N GLU A 90 -9.45 8.09 20.54
CA GLU A 90 -9.81 8.89 21.71
C GLU A 90 -8.60 9.17 22.60
N LYS A 91 -7.76 8.16 22.89
CA LYS A 91 -6.51 8.33 23.64
C LYS A 91 -5.57 9.34 22.97
N LYS A 92 -5.41 9.26 21.64
CA LYS A 92 -4.58 10.20 20.88
C LYS A 92 -5.15 11.62 20.90
N VAL A 93 -6.47 11.77 20.76
CA VAL A 93 -7.14 13.06 20.82
C VAL A 93 -6.98 13.67 22.22
N ALA A 94 -7.20 12.89 23.29
CA ALA A 94 -7.02 13.34 24.67
C ALA A 94 -5.56 13.75 24.96
N ALA A 95 -4.59 12.95 24.50
CA ALA A 95 -3.17 13.28 24.63
C ALA A 95 -2.80 14.54 23.83
N GLY A 96 -3.32 14.69 22.61
CA GLY A 96 -3.13 15.87 21.77
C GLY A 96 -3.71 17.13 22.42
N ARG A 97 -4.92 17.03 22.99
CA ARG A 97 -5.55 18.11 23.75
C ARG A 97 -4.71 18.50 24.97
N LYS A 98 -4.27 17.54 25.78
CA LYS A 98 -3.40 17.80 26.95
C LYS A 98 -2.07 18.44 26.55
N GLY A 99 -1.46 17.99 25.45
CA GLY A 99 -0.23 18.55 24.91
C GLY A 99 -0.43 19.99 24.43
N ALA A 100 -1.52 20.28 23.72
CA ALA A 100 -1.87 21.64 23.32
C ALA A 100 -2.11 22.52 24.55
N GLU A 101 -2.94 22.08 25.49
CA GLU A 101 -3.20 22.84 26.73
C GLU A 101 -1.92 23.12 27.52
N ALA A 102 -0.94 22.20 27.56
CA ALA A 102 0.35 22.44 28.20
C ALA A 102 1.22 23.45 27.44
N LYS A 103 1.22 23.41 26.10
CA LYS A 103 1.98 24.34 25.24
C LYS A 103 1.47 25.77 25.32
N TRP A 104 0.17 25.97 25.47
CA TRP A 104 -0.48 27.30 25.42
C TRP A 104 -0.78 27.89 26.81
N ARG A 105 -0.28 27.31 27.92
CA ARG A 105 -0.44 27.92 29.24
C ARG A 105 0.35 29.24 29.33
N PRO A 106 -0.24 30.32 29.87
CA PRO A 106 0.40 31.64 29.91
C PRO A 106 1.58 31.77 30.90
N HIS A 107 2.01 30.68 31.54
CA HIS A 107 3.17 30.69 32.44
C HIS A 107 4.45 30.25 31.72
N GLY A 108 5.10 31.26 31.14
CA GLY A 108 6.56 31.43 30.98
C GLY A 108 7.46 30.20 31.12
N ARG A 109 7.56 29.41 30.06
CA ARG A 109 8.84 28.95 29.53
C ARG A 109 8.66 28.63 28.05
N THR A 110 8.91 29.64 27.22
CA THR A 110 9.14 29.46 25.78
C THR A 110 10.28 28.47 25.61
N ILE A 111 9.96 27.22 25.22
CA ILE A 111 10.95 26.32 24.63
C ILE A 111 11.00 26.72 23.16
N SER A 112 11.92 27.62 22.86
CA SER A 112 12.16 28.22 21.54
C SER A 112 12.70 27.22 20.51
N ASP A 113 13.00 25.99 20.90
CA ASP A 113 13.72 25.02 20.06
C ASP A 113 12.85 23.81 19.66
N ALA A 114 11.55 24.03 19.44
CA ALA A 114 10.76 23.07 18.68
C ALA A 114 10.96 23.35 17.19
N ASN A 115 11.94 22.69 16.57
CA ASN A 115 12.04 22.59 15.12
C ASN A 115 10.90 21.70 14.59
N GLY A 116 9.66 22.19 14.74
CA GLY A 116 8.47 21.63 14.13
C GLY A 116 8.15 22.49 12.92
N THR A 117 8.64 22.09 11.76
CA THR A 117 8.17 22.61 10.47
C THR A 117 6.65 22.40 10.41
N THR A 118 5.91 23.47 10.63
CA THR A 118 4.46 23.51 10.40
C THR A 118 4.24 23.49 8.90
N MET A 119 3.95 22.32 8.34
CA MET A 119 3.35 22.21 7.01
C MET A 119 1.87 22.58 7.12
N ALA A 120 1.61 23.87 7.33
CA ALA A 120 0.28 24.45 7.33
C ALA A 120 0.27 25.67 6.42
N ASP A 121 0.69 25.46 5.16
CA ASP A 121 0.07 26.07 3.99
C ASP A 121 0.70 25.43 2.74
N ALA A 122 -0.03 24.51 2.11
CA ALA A 122 0.23 24.13 0.72
C ALA A 122 -1.11 24.30 0.00
N SER A 123 -1.36 25.56 -0.34
CA SER A 123 -2.38 26.02 -1.27
C SER A 123 -2.58 25.06 -2.45
N ASP A 124 -3.82 24.60 -2.61
CA ASP A 124 -4.64 24.31 -3.81
C ASP A 124 -4.04 24.12 -5.23
N GLU A 125 -2.74 23.86 -5.41
CA GLU A 125 -2.09 23.81 -6.73
C GLU A 125 -1.24 22.54 -6.92
N MET A 126 -1.80 21.36 -6.60
CA MET A 126 -1.24 20.08 -7.04
C MET A 126 -2.36 19.09 -7.41
N ALA A 127 -3.20 19.52 -8.34
CA ALA A 127 -4.03 18.64 -9.15
C ALA A 127 -3.61 18.74 -10.62
N ASN A 128 -2.33 18.46 -10.91
CA ASN A 128 -1.97 17.98 -12.23
C ASN A 128 -1.75 16.48 -12.10
N ALA A 129 -2.80 15.71 -12.38
CA ALA A 129 -2.68 14.27 -12.56
C ALA A 129 -1.65 14.07 -13.68
N SER A 130 -0.43 13.70 -13.31
CA SER A 130 0.58 13.25 -14.25
C SER A 130 0.01 11.98 -14.88
N PHE A 131 -0.63 12.16 -16.03
CA PHE A 131 -1.11 11.09 -16.88
C PHE A 131 0.10 10.20 -17.13
N CYS A 132 0.05 8.95 -16.66
CA CYS A 132 1.04 7.96 -17.01
C CYS A 132 0.93 7.71 -18.51
N GLN A 133 1.61 8.53 -19.30
CA GLN A 133 1.73 8.32 -20.73
C GLN A 133 2.74 7.20 -20.92
N TRP A 134 2.22 5.98 -21.01
CA TRP A 134 2.98 4.83 -21.48
C TRP A 134 3.52 5.19 -22.87
N PRO A 135 4.84 5.12 -23.13
CA PRO A 135 5.35 5.41 -24.47
C PRO A 135 4.90 4.29 -25.42
N SER A 136 3.96 4.61 -26.30
CA SER A 136 3.66 3.76 -27.46
C SER A 136 4.82 3.81 -28.46
N PRO A 137 5.22 2.67 -29.05
CA PRO A 137 6.26 2.66 -30.06
C PRO A 137 5.66 3.10 -31.39
N SER A 138 6.14 4.24 -31.93
CA SER A 138 6.31 4.50 -33.37
C SER A 138 6.26 6.00 -33.67
N ALA A 139 7.43 6.56 -33.98
CA ALA A 139 7.73 7.27 -35.24
C ALA A 139 8.80 8.36 -34.97
N SER A 140 10.04 8.09 -35.40
CA SER A 140 11.05 9.13 -35.63
C SER A 140 10.55 10.12 -36.68
N PRO A 141 10.92 11.40 -36.54
CA PRO A 141 11.89 11.93 -37.49
C PRO A 141 12.98 12.82 -36.85
N SER A 142 14.04 12.94 -37.64
CA SER A 142 15.39 13.38 -37.37
C SER A 142 15.59 14.87 -37.05
N GLU A 143 16.79 15.10 -36.51
CA GLU A 143 17.67 16.28 -36.62
C GLU A 143 17.63 17.42 -35.58
N SER A 144 18.72 17.38 -34.79
CA SER A 144 19.63 18.49 -34.50
C SER A 144 19.14 19.64 -33.63
N SER A 145 19.55 19.61 -32.36
CA SER A 145 20.28 20.75 -31.80
C SER A 145 21.04 20.32 -30.54
N LEU A 146 22.34 20.62 -30.56
CA LEU A 146 23.31 20.42 -29.50
C LEU A 146 22.87 21.08 -28.18
N ARG A 147 22.91 20.31 -27.09
CA ARG A 147 23.39 20.80 -25.79
C ARG A 147 24.20 19.70 -25.12
N GLU A 148 25.51 19.74 -25.35
CA GLU A 148 26.50 19.13 -24.48
C GLU A 148 26.43 19.84 -23.12
N GLU A 149 25.85 19.18 -22.12
CA GLU A 149 26.06 19.54 -20.72
C GLU A 149 26.86 18.43 -20.05
N LYS A 150 28.18 18.62 -20.11
CA LYS A 150 29.22 18.22 -19.16
C LYS A 150 28.70 17.40 -17.95
N GLU A 151 28.73 16.08 -18.07
CA GLU A 151 28.69 15.18 -16.89
C GLU A 151 30.03 15.31 -16.15
N GLU A 152 30.03 16.17 -15.14
CA GLU A 152 31.08 16.29 -14.15
C GLU A 152 30.91 15.14 -13.14
N GLY A 153 31.95 14.32 -13.01
CA GLY A 153 31.89 12.96 -12.45
C GLY A 153 31.32 12.86 -11.04
N LEU A 154 30.26 12.06 -10.91
CA LEU A 154 29.96 11.30 -9.70
C LEU A 154 30.56 9.90 -9.85
N GLU A 155 31.70 9.67 -9.22
CA GLU A 155 32.26 8.34 -8.98
C GLU A 155 31.19 7.46 -8.32
N PRO A 156 30.81 6.30 -8.91
CA PRO A 156 29.88 5.39 -8.27
C PRO A 156 30.53 4.82 -7.01
N ALA A 157 29.99 5.15 -5.83
CA ALA A 157 30.48 4.74 -4.52
C ALA A 157 30.40 3.21 -4.23
N ARG A 158 30.18 2.39 -5.24
CA ARG A 158 30.18 0.93 -5.16
C ARG A 158 30.46 0.38 -6.56
N GLU A 159 31.57 -0.34 -6.70
CA GLU A 159 31.87 -1.09 -7.93
C GLU A 159 30.65 -1.94 -8.31
N ARG A 160 30.13 -1.77 -9.52
CA ARG A 160 29.03 -2.59 -10.05
C ARG A 160 29.54 -4.02 -10.11
N GLN A 161 29.15 -4.85 -9.16
CA GLN A 161 29.43 -6.28 -9.25
C GLN A 161 28.77 -6.82 -10.52
N PRO A 162 29.49 -7.65 -11.30
CA PRO A 162 28.94 -8.22 -12.52
C PRO A 162 27.72 -9.08 -12.18
N ASN A 163 26.62 -8.84 -12.89
CA ASN A 163 25.42 -9.63 -12.70
C ASN A 163 25.62 -11.01 -13.33
N VAL A 164 25.85 -12.02 -12.50
CA VAL A 164 26.13 -13.41 -12.90
C VAL A 164 25.04 -14.01 -13.80
N LEU A 165 23.79 -13.50 -13.73
CA LEU A 165 22.68 -13.93 -14.59
C LEU A 165 22.78 -13.47 -16.06
N LEU A 166 23.63 -12.49 -16.34
CA LEU A 166 23.85 -11.96 -17.70
C LEU A 166 25.16 -12.44 -18.32
N MET A 167 25.95 -13.23 -17.58
CA MET A 167 27.22 -13.78 -18.03
C MET A 167 27.01 -15.12 -18.75
N SER A 168 27.81 -15.38 -19.76
CA SER A 168 27.86 -16.71 -20.40
C SER A 168 28.46 -17.73 -19.43
N MET A 169 28.16 -19.02 -19.62
CA MET A 169 28.57 -20.08 -18.68
C MET A 169 30.09 -20.18 -18.47
N ASP A 170 30.89 -19.81 -19.48
CA ASP A 170 32.35 -19.82 -19.37
C ASP A 170 32.86 -18.64 -18.52
N GLU A 171 32.23 -17.46 -18.67
CA GLU A 171 32.53 -16.26 -17.85
C GLU A 171 32.09 -16.46 -16.40
N VAL A 172 30.97 -17.15 -16.16
CA VAL A 172 30.50 -17.49 -14.81
C VAL A 172 31.49 -18.42 -14.09
N LYS A 173 32.07 -19.40 -14.79
CA LYS A 173 33.06 -20.33 -14.21
C LYS A 173 34.36 -19.62 -13.83
N GLU A 174 34.84 -18.70 -14.66
CA GLU A 174 36.03 -17.91 -14.32
C GLU A 174 35.77 -16.99 -13.13
N HIS A 175 34.62 -16.33 -13.09
CA HIS A 175 34.24 -15.48 -11.95
C HIS A 175 34.11 -16.28 -10.64
N LEU A 176 33.59 -17.51 -10.69
CA LEU A 176 33.49 -18.40 -9.53
C LEU A 176 34.85 -18.96 -9.08
N ARG A 177 35.82 -19.15 -9.99
CA ARG A 177 37.21 -19.48 -9.63
C ARG A 177 37.90 -18.30 -8.96
N GLU A 178 37.73 -17.10 -9.50
CA GLU A 178 38.35 -15.87 -8.98
C GLU A 178 37.80 -15.49 -7.60
N THR A 179 36.52 -15.74 -7.34
CA THR A 179 35.88 -15.55 -6.03
C THR A 179 36.12 -16.71 -5.05
N GLY A 180 36.83 -17.76 -5.46
CA GLY A 180 37.19 -18.91 -4.62
C GLY A 180 36.01 -19.84 -4.26
N ALA A 181 34.87 -19.73 -4.95
CA ALA A 181 33.68 -20.54 -4.70
C ALA A 181 33.71 -21.90 -5.41
N LEU A 182 34.65 -22.11 -6.34
CA LEU A 182 34.92 -23.38 -7.02
C LEU A 182 36.31 -23.87 -6.61
N ALA A 183 36.37 -24.88 -5.75
CA ALA A 183 37.62 -25.56 -5.40
C ALA A 183 38.10 -26.39 -6.61
N ASP A 184 39.40 -26.35 -6.90
CA ASP A 184 40.01 -27.17 -7.93
C ASP A 184 39.81 -28.66 -7.60
N ASP A 185 39.18 -29.40 -8.51
CA ASP A 185 39.07 -30.85 -8.46
C ASP A 185 40.47 -31.49 -8.63
N GLU A 186 41.26 -31.49 -7.56
CA GLU A 186 42.37 -32.44 -7.38
C GLU A 186 41.84 -33.71 -6.71
N PHE A 187 41.25 -34.61 -7.51
CA PHE A 187 41.33 -36.04 -7.22
C PHE A 187 41.67 -36.77 -8.52
N GLY A 188 42.95 -36.70 -8.85
CA GLY A 188 43.60 -37.61 -9.79
C GLY A 188 43.69 -39.02 -9.22
N GLY A 189 43.20 -39.98 -10.01
CA GLY A 189 43.78 -41.28 -10.31
C GLY A 189 44.56 -42.08 -9.24
N LEU A 190 44.09 -43.33 -9.12
CA LEU A 190 44.67 -44.57 -8.54
C LEU A 190 44.23 -44.92 -7.11
#